data_AF-A0A5C5UDG1-F1
#
_entry.id   AF-A0A5C5UDG1-F1
#
_cell.length_a   1.000
_cell.length_b   1.000
_cell.length_c   1.000
_cell.angle_alpha   90.00
_cell.angle_beta   90.00
_cell.angle_gamma   90.00
#
_symmetry.space_group_name_H-M   'P 1'
#
loop_
_entity.id
_entity.type
_entity.pdbx_description
1 polymer ?
#
loop_
_entity_poly.entity_id
_entity_poly.type
_entity_poly.pdbx_seq_one_letter_code
_entity_poly.pdbx_strand_id
1 'polypeptide(L)'
;MAKFKKTAKKTASAGKGDAQAQAEQLSKSLSESAQQIWLAGVGAFGRAQAEGTKLFEGLVKEGLNLEKTARSFAGKRADVVRDAVENRVDQARERATDTWDRLEKVFEERVQKALVKLGVPGREDLKDLVGRVDTLTAELRRQRGGKATRKPAAKKASAKKAATRKPAAKRATAKKAAAKVPRKGAKKTAS
;
A
#
# COMPACT_ATOMS: atom_id res chain seq x y z
N MET A 1 -72.04 -41.56 -84.16
CA MET A 1 -71.01 -40.54 -84.51
C MET A 1 -71.33 -39.29 -83.70
N ALA A 2 -70.76 -39.06 -82.52
CA ALA A 2 -69.42 -38.53 -82.19
C ALA A 2 -69.23 -37.04 -82.54
N LYS A 3 -69.21 -36.16 -81.50
CA LYS A 3 -68.14 -35.17 -81.18
C LYS A 3 -68.67 -34.02 -80.30
N PHE A 4 -68.58 -34.17 -78.97
CA PHE A 4 -68.68 -33.05 -78.00
C PHE A 4 -67.60 -33.10 -76.89
N LYS A 5 -66.37 -33.54 -77.23
CA LYS A 5 -65.25 -33.69 -76.25
C LYS A 5 -63.99 -32.87 -76.60
N LYS A 6 -64.10 -31.72 -77.28
CA LYS A 6 -62.92 -30.93 -77.72
C LYS A 6 -62.79 -29.52 -77.14
N THR A 7 -63.81 -28.97 -76.47
CA THR A 7 -63.77 -27.60 -75.93
C THR A 7 -63.23 -27.47 -74.50
N ALA A 8 -63.23 -28.53 -73.69
CA ALA A 8 -62.66 -28.49 -72.33
C ALA A 8 -61.12 -28.58 -72.27
N LYS A 9 -60.46 -29.08 -73.32
CA LYS A 9 -58.99 -29.28 -73.35
C LYS A 9 -58.22 -28.03 -73.80
N LYS A 10 -58.87 -27.05 -74.46
CA LYS A 10 -58.22 -25.82 -74.97
C LYS A 10 -58.13 -24.72 -73.89
N THR A 11 -59.08 -24.65 -72.97
CA THR A 11 -59.06 -23.72 -71.82
C THR A 11 -58.07 -24.14 -70.73
N ALA A 12 -57.81 -25.45 -70.56
CA ALA A 12 -56.80 -25.95 -69.61
C ALA A 12 -55.34 -25.70 -70.04
N SER A 13 -55.09 -25.42 -71.33
CA SER A 13 -53.75 -25.11 -71.87
C SER A 13 -53.49 -23.60 -71.95
N ALA A 14 -54.52 -22.77 -72.15
CA ALA A 14 -54.39 -21.31 -72.16
C ALA A 14 -54.13 -20.77 -70.74
N GLY A 15 -54.92 -21.21 -69.75
CA GLY A 15 -54.71 -20.82 -68.35
C GLY A 15 -53.39 -21.30 -67.74
N LYS A 16 -52.73 -22.30 -68.35
CA LYS A 16 -51.41 -22.79 -67.90
C LYS A 16 -50.27 -21.88 -68.35
N GLY A 17 -50.39 -21.24 -69.52
CA GLY A 17 -49.44 -20.25 -70.01
C GLY A 17 -49.54 -18.92 -69.24
N ASP A 18 -50.76 -18.47 -68.96
CA ASP A 18 -51.00 -17.26 -68.16
C ASP A 18 -50.58 -17.45 -66.69
N ALA A 19 -50.85 -18.63 -66.10
CA ALA A 19 -50.38 -18.95 -64.75
C ALA A 19 -48.85 -19.04 -64.67
N GLN A 20 -48.19 -19.54 -65.72
CA GLN A 20 -46.73 -19.62 -65.77
C GLN A 20 -46.08 -18.25 -65.98
N ALA A 21 -46.67 -17.39 -66.81
CA ALA A 21 -46.23 -15.99 -66.95
C ALA A 21 -46.41 -15.18 -65.68
N GLN A 22 -47.53 -15.37 -64.96
CA GLN A 22 -47.75 -14.76 -63.65
C GLN A 22 -46.75 -15.27 -62.60
N ALA A 23 -46.43 -16.57 -62.59
CA ALA A 23 -45.41 -17.12 -61.71
C ALA A 23 -44.00 -16.54 -61.98
N GLU A 24 -43.64 -16.30 -63.24
CA GLU A 24 -42.37 -15.65 -63.61
C GLU A 24 -42.32 -14.17 -63.24
N GLN A 25 -43.44 -13.44 -63.36
CA GLN A 25 -43.52 -12.05 -62.90
C GLN A 25 -43.44 -11.96 -61.38
N LEU A 26 -44.10 -12.89 -60.67
CA LEU A 26 -44.03 -12.99 -59.21
C LEU A 26 -42.61 -13.32 -58.76
N SER A 27 -41.93 -14.29 -59.40
CA SER A 27 -40.55 -14.64 -59.04
C SER A 27 -39.56 -13.50 -59.30
N LYS A 28 -39.73 -12.73 -60.38
CA LYS A 28 -38.96 -11.51 -60.63
C LYS A 28 -39.21 -10.44 -59.57
N SER A 29 -40.46 -10.19 -59.21
CA SER A 29 -40.79 -9.20 -58.17
C SER A 29 -40.25 -9.60 -56.79
N LEU A 30 -40.24 -10.91 -56.49
CA LEU A 30 -39.71 -11.45 -55.25
C LEU A 30 -38.17 -11.34 -55.21
N SER A 31 -37.51 -11.62 -56.34
CA SER A 31 -36.06 -11.45 -56.49
C SER A 31 -35.65 -9.99 -56.37
N GLU A 32 -36.39 -9.07 -57.00
CA GLU A 32 -36.10 -7.63 -56.92
C GLU A 32 -36.28 -7.11 -55.49
N SER A 33 -37.35 -7.52 -54.80
CA SER A 33 -37.59 -7.16 -53.40
C SER A 33 -36.52 -7.76 -52.47
N ALA A 34 -36.12 -9.03 -52.71
CA ALA A 34 -35.03 -9.65 -51.97
C ALA A 34 -33.69 -8.94 -52.19
N GLN A 35 -33.41 -8.50 -53.42
CA GLN A 35 -32.23 -7.69 -53.75
C GLN A 35 -32.25 -6.35 -53.02
N GLN A 36 -33.41 -5.68 -52.95
CA GLN A 36 -33.55 -4.43 -52.22
C GLN A 36 -33.41 -4.61 -50.71
N ILE A 37 -34.01 -5.66 -50.14
CA ILE A 37 -33.85 -6.00 -48.72
C ILE A 37 -32.38 -6.32 -48.42
N TRP A 38 -31.69 -7.02 -49.32
CA TRP A 38 -30.28 -7.33 -49.17
C TRP A 38 -29.40 -6.08 -49.21
N LEU A 39 -29.59 -5.22 -50.22
CA LEU A 39 -28.85 -3.95 -50.34
C LEU A 39 -29.12 -3.01 -49.16
N ALA A 40 -30.37 -2.95 -48.70
CA ALA A 40 -30.75 -2.20 -47.50
C ALA A 40 -30.11 -2.81 -46.24
N GLY A 41 -30.08 -4.13 -46.13
CA GLY A 41 -29.42 -4.84 -45.03
C GLY A 41 -27.91 -4.58 -44.99
N VAL A 42 -27.23 -4.67 -46.13
CA VAL A 42 -25.79 -4.41 -46.23
C VAL A 42 -25.47 -2.93 -46.00
N GLY A 43 -26.29 -2.01 -46.51
CA GLY A 43 -26.14 -0.57 -46.29
C GLY A 43 -26.37 -0.15 -44.83
N ALA A 44 -27.42 -0.70 -44.19
CA ALA A 44 -27.70 -0.47 -42.77
C ALA A 44 -26.63 -1.08 -41.86
N PHE A 45 -26.12 -2.28 -42.20
CA PHE A 45 -25.01 -2.91 -41.48
C PHE A 45 -23.73 -2.07 -41.58
N GLY A 46 -23.40 -1.56 -42.76
CA GLY A 46 -22.26 -0.65 -42.94
C GLY A 46 -22.41 0.65 -42.13
N ARG A 47 -23.63 1.21 -42.06
CA ARG A 47 -23.92 2.39 -41.25
C ARG A 47 -23.80 2.11 -39.74
N ALA A 48 -24.30 0.96 -39.28
CA ALA A 48 -24.17 0.53 -37.89
C ALA A 48 -22.71 0.24 -37.50
N GLN A 49 -21.86 -0.26 -38.41
CA GLN A 49 -20.42 -0.37 -38.16
C GLN A 49 -19.78 1.02 -38.00
N ALA A 50 -20.07 1.97 -38.90
CA ALA A 50 -19.51 3.32 -38.84
C ALA A 50 -19.95 4.11 -37.58
N GLU A 51 -21.20 3.94 -37.16
CA GLU A 51 -21.74 4.55 -35.94
C GLU A 51 -21.32 3.75 -34.68
N GLY A 52 -21.18 2.43 -34.79
CA GLY A 52 -20.75 1.52 -33.73
C GLY A 52 -19.31 1.77 -33.29
N THR A 53 -18.38 2.02 -34.21
CA THR A 53 -17.00 2.39 -33.86
C THR A 53 -16.93 3.70 -33.07
N LYS A 54 -17.76 4.70 -33.41
CA LYS A 54 -17.81 5.97 -32.68
C LYS A 54 -18.39 5.82 -31.28
N LEU A 55 -19.44 5.01 -31.11
CA LEU A 55 -19.97 4.67 -29.79
C LEU A 55 -18.94 3.90 -28.97
N PHE A 56 -18.24 2.95 -29.58
CA PHE A 56 -17.16 2.20 -28.93
C PHE A 56 -16.02 3.13 -28.48
N GLU A 57 -15.53 4.01 -29.35
CA GLU A 57 -14.51 5.01 -28.98
C GLU A 57 -15.01 5.93 -27.85
N GLY A 58 -16.28 6.33 -27.89
CA GLY A 58 -16.92 7.09 -26.81
C GLY A 58 -16.90 6.34 -25.49
N LEU A 59 -17.35 5.07 -25.49
CA LEU A 59 -17.34 4.20 -24.32
C LEU A 59 -15.93 3.92 -23.80
N VAL A 60 -14.95 3.73 -24.70
CA VAL A 60 -13.54 3.56 -24.31
C VAL A 60 -13.00 4.84 -23.69
N LYS A 61 -13.30 6.00 -24.25
CA LYS A 61 -12.88 7.29 -23.69
C LYS A 61 -13.52 7.57 -22.34
N GLU A 62 -14.80 7.26 -22.19
CA GLU A 62 -15.50 7.33 -20.90
C GLU A 62 -14.93 6.31 -19.90
N GLY A 63 -14.62 5.09 -20.33
CA GLY A 63 -13.99 4.05 -19.53
C GLY A 63 -12.61 4.48 -19.02
N LEU A 64 -11.76 5.04 -19.90
CA LEU A 64 -10.45 5.59 -19.54
C LEU A 64 -10.58 6.79 -18.59
N ASN A 65 -11.57 7.66 -18.80
CA ASN A 65 -11.81 8.80 -17.93
C ASN A 65 -12.36 8.36 -16.55
N LEU A 66 -13.23 7.35 -16.53
CA LEU A 66 -13.75 6.73 -15.32
C LEU A 66 -12.65 6.01 -14.56
N GLU A 67 -11.77 5.26 -15.23
CA GLU A 67 -10.61 4.60 -14.63
C GLU A 67 -9.64 5.64 -14.05
N LYS A 68 -9.34 6.70 -14.79
CA LYS A 68 -8.45 7.78 -14.31
C LYS A 68 -9.04 8.48 -13.09
N THR A 69 -10.35 8.77 -13.13
CA THR A 69 -11.08 9.37 -12.02
C THR A 69 -11.10 8.42 -10.83
N ALA A 70 -11.51 7.17 -11.02
CA ALA A 70 -11.54 6.13 -10.00
C ALA A 70 -10.15 5.89 -9.38
N ARG A 71 -9.09 5.80 -10.19
CA ARG A 71 -7.70 5.69 -9.71
C ARG A 71 -7.26 6.92 -8.92
N SER A 72 -7.67 8.12 -9.32
CA SER A 72 -7.35 9.34 -8.56
C SER A 72 -8.07 9.41 -7.21
N PHE A 73 -9.34 8.99 -7.16
CA PHE A 73 -10.12 8.96 -5.92
C PHE A 73 -9.69 7.80 -5.01
N ALA A 74 -9.47 6.63 -5.58
CA ALA A 74 -8.94 5.46 -4.90
C ALA A 74 -7.52 5.71 -4.40
N GLY A 75 -6.65 6.35 -5.19
CA GLY A 75 -5.31 6.77 -4.77
C GLY A 75 -5.37 7.67 -3.55
N LYS A 76 -6.14 8.76 -3.61
CA LYS A 76 -6.31 9.67 -2.45
C LYS A 76 -6.87 8.97 -1.21
N ARG A 77 -7.83 8.05 -1.36
CA ARG A 77 -8.39 7.26 -0.24
C ARG A 77 -7.38 6.24 0.29
N ALA A 78 -6.65 5.57 -0.60
CA ALA A 78 -5.63 4.59 -0.27
C ALA A 78 -4.44 5.25 0.43
N ASP A 79 -4.01 6.44 0.00
CA ASP A 79 -2.96 7.21 0.67
C ASP A 79 -3.38 7.58 2.09
N VAL A 80 -4.62 8.06 2.30
CA VAL A 80 -5.13 8.36 3.65
C VAL A 80 -5.22 7.11 4.54
N VAL A 81 -5.68 5.99 3.98
CA VAL A 81 -5.73 4.71 4.71
C VAL A 81 -4.33 4.19 5.00
N ARG A 82 -3.42 4.30 4.03
CA ARG A 82 -2.02 3.91 4.17
C ARG A 82 -1.34 4.73 5.25
N ASP A 83 -1.48 6.05 5.25
CA ASP A 83 -0.95 6.92 6.30
C ASP A 83 -1.54 6.56 7.67
N ALA A 84 -2.84 6.27 7.75
CA ALA A 84 -3.47 5.85 9.01
C ALA A 84 -2.98 4.48 9.49
N VAL A 85 -2.73 3.55 8.58
CA VAL A 85 -2.18 2.22 8.88
C VAL A 85 -0.72 2.33 9.28
N GLU A 86 0.09 3.10 8.56
CA GLU A 86 1.52 3.33 8.83
C GLU A 86 1.69 3.94 10.21
N ASN A 87 0.92 4.99 10.55
CA ASN A 87 0.91 5.55 11.90
C ASN A 87 0.50 4.55 13.00
N ARG A 88 -0.47 3.66 12.73
CA ARG A 88 -0.87 2.61 13.68
C ARG A 88 0.19 1.52 13.82
N VAL A 89 0.82 1.14 12.71
CA VAL A 89 1.90 0.15 12.68
C VAL A 89 3.12 0.68 13.41
N ASP A 90 3.47 1.95 13.24
CA ASP A 90 4.56 2.58 13.98
C ASP A 90 4.28 2.60 15.49
N GLN A 91 3.07 3.00 15.90
CA GLN A 91 2.66 2.93 17.32
C GLN A 91 2.64 1.50 17.87
N ALA A 92 2.20 0.53 17.07
CA ALA A 92 2.22 -0.88 17.46
C ALA A 92 3.65 -1.41 17.55
N ARG A 93 4.55 -0.98 16.66
CA ARG A 93 5.96 -1.35 16.64
C ARG A 93 6.69 -0.77 17.85
N GLU A 94 6.48 0.50 18.19
CA GLU A 94 7.06 1.11 19.41
C GLU A 94 6.64 0.34 20.67
N ARG A 95 5.33 0.06 20.80
CA ARG A 95 4.79 -0.73 21.92
C ARG A 95 5.34 -2.15 21.94
N ALA A 96 5.47 -2.76 20.76
CA ALA A 96 6.00 -4.11 20.61
C ALA A 96 7.49 -4.17 20.96
N THR A 97 8.29 -3.17 20.57
CA THR A 97 9.71 -3.06 20.94
C THR A 97 9.88 -2.97 22.45
N ASP A 98 9.10 -2.13 23.15
CA ASP A 98 9.15 -2.06 24.61
C ASP A 98 8.80 -3.40 25.29
N THR A 99 7.82 -4.13 24.74
CA THR A 99 7.47 -5.46 25.25
C THR A 99 8.49 -6.52 24.88
N TRP A 100 9.14 -6.39 23.73
CA TRP A 100 10.20 -7.27 23.26
C TRP A 100 11.45 -7.12 24.13
N ASP A 101 11.84 -5.89 24.48
CA ASP A 101 12.96 -5.63 25.38
C ASP A 101 12.72 -6.21 26.78
N ARG A 102 11.46 -6.22 27.24
CA ARG A 102 11.08 -6.90 28.49
C ARG A 102 11.14 -8.42 28.34
N LEU A 103 10.72 -8.96 27.20
CA LEU A 103 10.83 -10.38 26.88
C LEU A 103 12.30 -10.81 26.76
N GLU A 104 13.17 -9.99 26.21
CA GLU A 104 14.62 -10.22 26.15
C GLU A 104 15.20 -10.32 27.55
N LYS A 105 14.83 -9.40 28.46
CA LYS A 105 15.25 -9.49 29.87
C LYS A 105 14.76 -10.78 30.55
N VAL A 106 13.48 -11.15 30.37
CA VAL A 106 12.94 -12.38 30.96
C VAL A 106 13.56 -13.62 30.32
N PHE A 107 13.87 -13.58 29.03
CA PHE A 107 14.56 -14.63 28.33
C PHE A 107 15.99 -14.78 28.84
N GLU A 108 16.74 -13.68 28.96
CA GLU A 108 18.07 -13.67 29.56
C GLU A 108 18.05 -14.25 30.98
N GLU A 109 17.12 -13.81 31.83
CA GLU A 109 16.96 -14.35 33.19
C GLU A 109 16.65 -15.86 33.17
N ARG A 110 15.79 -16.31 32.25
CA ARG A 110 15.46 -17.74 32.12
C ARG A 110 16.62 -18.56 31.58
N VAL A 111 17.36 -18.03 30.61
CA VAL A 111 18.57 -18.66 30.05
C VAL A 111 19.66 -18.74 31.11
N GLN A 112 19.91 -17.66 31.86
CA GLN A 112 20.83 -17.65 33.00
C GLN A 112 20.41 -18.67 34.06
N LYS A 113 19.12 -18.71 34.43
CA LYS A 113 18.60 -19.67 35.41
C LYS A 113 18.75 -21.12 34.95
N ALA A 114 18.59 -21.40 33.66
CA ALA A 114 18.81 -22.72 33.08
C ALA A 114 20.31 -23.10 33.09
N LEU A 115 21.18 -22.17 32.71
CA LEU A 115 22.64 -22.36 32.70
C LEU A 115 23.21 -22.59 34.10
N VAL A 116 22.77 -21.82 35.11
CA VAL A 116 23.17 -22.01 36.50
C VAL A 116 22.71 -23.37 37.02
N LYS A 117 21.50 -23.82 36.66
CA LYS A 117 21.02 -25.18 36.99
C LYS A 117 21.86 -26.29 36.34
N LEU A 118 22.48 -26.01 35.19
CA LEU A 118 23.37 -26.93 34.49
C LEU A 118 24.82 -26.85 34.98
N GLY A 119 25.11 -25.99 35.97
CA GLY A 119 26.43 -25.85 36.58
C GLY A 119 27.38 -24.89 35.86
N VAL A 120 26.87 -24.09 34.91
CA VAL A 120 27.68 -23.05 34.24
C VAL A 120 27.70 -21.79 35.12
N PRO A 121 28.87 -21.34 35.62
CA PRO A 121 28.98 -20.14 36.45
C PRO A 121 28.60 -18.88 35.66
N GLY A 122 27.87 -17.96 36.29
CA GLY A 122 27.38 -16.74 35.65
C GLY A 122 28.44 -15.64 35.54
N ARG A 123 28.10 -14.54 34.84
CA ARG A 123 28.99 -13.37 34.72
C ARG A 123 29.27 -12.69 36.05
N GLU A 124 28.27 -12.63 36.93
CA GLU A 124 28.43 -12.00 38.25
C GLU A 124 29.34 -12.85 39.16
N ASP A 125 29.20 -14.17 39.14
CA ASP A 125 30.08 -15.08 39.88
C ASP A 125 31.54 -14.97 39.44
N LEU A 126 31.77 -14.82 38.12
CA LEU A 126 33.10 -14.58 37.57
C LEU A 126 33.68 -13.24 38.02
N LYS A 127 32.87 -12.17 38.08
CA LYS A 127 33.31 -10.87 38.58
C LYS A 127 33.68 -10.93 40.06
N ASP A 128 32.85 -11.58 40.89
CA ASP A 128 33.13 -11.76 42.31
C ASP A 128 34.39 -12.59 42.54
N LEU A 129 34.59 -13.64 41.74
CA LEU A 129 35.80 -14.44 41.79
C LEU A 129 37.03 -13.62 41.40
N VAL A 130 36.96 -12.82 40.32
CA VAL A 130 38.04 -11.91 39.92
C VAL A 130 38.37 -10.93 41.04
N GLY A 131 37.36 -10.31 41.67
CA GLY A 131 37.58 -9.38 42.78
C GLY A 131 38.22 -10.04 44.01
N ARG A 132 37.84 -11.29 44.33
CA ARG A 132 38.50 -12.08 45.38
C ARG A 132 39.94 -12.44 45.02
N VAL A 133 40.21 -12.81 43.77
CA VAL A 133 41.57 -13.08 43.27
C VAL A 133 42.43 -11.84 43.34
N ASP A 134 41.90 -10.66 42.99
CA ASP A 134 42.63 -9.39 43.10
C ASP A 134 42.96 -9.05 44.55
N THR A 135 42.02 -9.27 45.47
CA THR A 135 42.21 -9.06 46.90
C THR A 135 43.28 -10.01 47.45
N LEU A 136 43.19 -11.31 47.14
CA LEU A 136 44.20 -12.29 47.52
C LEU A 136 45.56 -11.97 46.89
N THR A 137 45.59 -11.52 45.64
CA THR A 137 46.83 -11.12 44.97
C THR A 137 47.45 -9.91 45.66
N ALA A 138 46.63 -8.95 46.11
CA ALA A 138 47.10 -7.80 46.86
C ALA A 138 47.64 -8.20 48.25
N GLU A 139 46.97 -9.10 48.96
CA GLU A 139 47.42 -9.63 50.25
C GLU A 139 48.68 -10.48 50.11
N LEU A 140 48.76 -11.33 49.08
CA LEU A 140 49.94 -12.14 48.80
C LEU A 140 51.14 -11.26 48.43
N ARG A 141 50.94 -10.18 47.66
CA ARG A 141 52.00 -9.18 47.40
C ARG A 141 52.45 -8.47 48.67
N ARG A 142 51.54 -8.19 49.60
CA ARG A 142 51.87 -7.63 50.92
C ARG A 142 52.64 -8.64 51.78
N GLN A 143 52.27 -9.93 51.75
CA GLN A 143 52.91 -10.99 52.56
C GLN A 143 54.25 -11.49 51.99
N ARG A 144 54.42 -11.60 50.67
CA ARG A 144 55.66 -12.04 50.01
C ARG A 144 56.81 -11.02 50.11
N GLY A 145 56.69 -10.01 50.95
CA GLY A 145 57.76 -9.03 51.15
C GLY A 145 58.01 -8.17 49.92
N GLY A 146 56.93 -7.75 49.23
CA GLY A 146 56.98 -6.70 48.22
C GLY A 146 57.37 -5.36 48.82
N LYS A 147 58.62 -5.23 49.28
CA LYS A 147 59.32 -3.97 49.33
C LYS A 147 59.68 -3.58 47.90
N ALA A 148 58.70 -3.12 47.13
CA ALA A 148 58.95 -2.04 46.20
C ALA A 148 58.85 -0.75 47.00
N THR A 149 60.00 -0.44 47.62
CA THR A 149 60.52 0.91 47.86
C THR A 149 59.51 2.03 48.09
N ARG A 150 59.56 2.53 49.33
CA ARG A 150 59.28 3.92 49.70
C ARG A 150 59.56 4.90 48.55
N LYS A 151 58.49 5.57 48.11
CA LYS A 151 58.37 7.02 47.80
C LYS A 151 59.69 7.81 47.70
N PRO A 152 59.86 8.63 46.65
CA PRO A 152 60.43 9.95 46.80
C PRO A 152 59.30 10.97 46.96
N ALA A 153 59.45 11.80 47.99
CA ALA A 153 58.72 13.04 48.11
C ALA A 153 59.01 13.92 46.88
N ALA A 154 57.98 14.42 46.22
CA ALA A 154 58.07 15.66 45.47
C ALA A 154 57.53 16.78 46.38
N LYS A 155 58.38 17.29 47.27
CA LYS A 155 58.35 18.72 47.56
C LYS A 155 58.97 19.40 46.34
N LYS A 156 58.16 20.09 45.54
CA LYS A 156 58.63 21.29 44.86
C LYS A 156 57.58 22.37 45.03
N ALA A 157 58.02 23.45 45.68
CA ALA A 157 57.30 24.68 45.84
C ALA A 157 57.02 25.34 44.49
N SER A 158 55.85 25.98 44.38
CA SER A 158 55.60 27.28 43.73
C SER A 158 54.07 27.48 43.72
N ALA A 159 53.50 28.25 44.64
CA ALA A 159 53.35 29.71 44.55
C ALA A 159 52.57 30.17 43.31
N LYS A 160 51.24 30.31 43.45
CA LYS A 160 50.37 31.42 43.00
C LYS A 160 48.92 30.91 42.96
N LYS A 161 48.04 31.37 43.85
CA LYS A 161 47.32 32.66 43.85
C LYS A 161 45.96 32.52 43.17
N ALA A 162 44.93 32.81 43.97
CA ALA A 162 43.57 33.21 43.60
C ALA A 162 42.71 32.12 42.91
N ALA A 163 41.41 31.96 43.17
CA ALA A 163 40.48 32.76 43.93
C ALA A 163 39.37 31.86 44.52
N THR A 164 38.90 32.28 45.68
CA THR A 164 37.59 32.00 46.27
C THR A 164 36.44 31.95 45.24
N ARG A 165 35.62 30.89 45.28
CA ARG A 165 34.18 30.96 45.63
C ARG A 165 33.48 29.61 45.43
N LYS A 166 32.90 29.11 46.52
CA LYS A 166 31.87 28.05 46.63
C LYS A 166 30.48 28.76 46.72
N PRO A 167 29.33 28.07 46.71
CA PRO A 167 28.63 27.38 45.63
C PRO A 167 27.18 27.91 45.38
N ALA A 168 26.51 27.31 44.39
CA ALA A 168 25.07 26.98 44.35
C ALA A 168 23.97 28.08 44.35
N ALA A 169 23.18 28.11 43.27
CA ALA A 169 21.73 28.40 43.26
C ALA A 169 21.12 27.71 42.03
N LYS A 170 20.45 26.56 42.18
CA LYS A 170 18.98 26.36 42.21
C LYS A 170 18.17 27.18 41.18
N ARG A 171 17.65 26.46 40.18
CA ARG A 171 16.24 26.35 39.74
C ARG A 171 15.54 27.62 39.21
N ALA A 172 15.15 27.60 37.94
CA ALA A 172 13.76 27.85 37.50
C ALA A 172 13.60 27.64 35.98
N THR A 173 12.68 26.72 35.65
CA THR A 173 12.02 26.55 34.36
C THR A 173 11.16 27.77 34.02
N ALA A 174 11.26 28.29 32.80
CA ALA A 174 10.28 29.22 32.24
C ALA A 174 9.93 28.85 30.79
N LYS A 175 8.80 28.16 30.70
CA LYS A 175 7.96 27.86 29.54
C LYS A 175 7.56 29.18 28.85
N LYS A 176 7.83 29.35 27.56
CA LYS A 176 7.21 30.39 26.74
C LYS A 176 6.34 29.75 25.66
N ALA A 177 5.05 29.68 25.96
CA ALA A 177 3.99 29.58 24.97
C ALA A 177 3.85 30.94 24.28
N ALA A 178 3.76 30.95 22.95
CA ALA A 178 3.30 32.09 22.18
C ALA A 178 2.09 31.67 21.34
N ALA A 179 0.96 32.28 21.70
CA ALA A 179 -0.35 32.18 21.09
C ALA A 179 -0.31 32.76 19.65
N LYS A 180 -0.92 32.08 18.67
CA LYS A 180 -2.29 32.30 18.16
C LYS A 180 -2.44 33.62 17.37
N VAL A 181 -2.31 33.51 16.04
CA VAL A 181 -2.71 34.53 15.06
C VAL A 181 -4.18 34.30 14.68
N PRO A 182 -5.04 35.35 14.64
CA PRO A 182 -6.46 35.19 14.34
C PRO A 182 -6.75 35.06 12.84
N ARG A 183 -7.82 34.31 12.58
CA ARG A 183 -8.43 34.03 11.27
C ARG A 183 -8.96 35.31 10.62
N LYS A 184 -8.63 35.54 9.35
CA LYS A 184 -9.27 36.54 8.49
C LYS A 184 -10.59 35.98 7.95
N GLY A 185 -11.64 36.77 8.12
CA GLY A 185 -13.03 36.40 7.87
C GLY A 185 -13.45 36.34 6.40
N ALA A 186 -14.56 35.64 6.26
CA ALA A 186 -15.54 35.56 5.18
C ALA A 186 -15.58 36.74 4.18
N LYS A 187 -15.58 36.41 2.88
CA LYS A 187 -16.30 37.18 1.86
C LYS A 187 -17.63 36.47 1.58
N LYS A 188 -18.72 37.24 1.79
CA LYS A 188 -20.10 36.91 1.47
C LYS A 188 -20.35 36.95 -0.05
N THR A 189 -21.30 36.13 -0.46
CA THR A 189 -22.12 36.17 -1.68
C THR A 189 -23.22 37.24 -1.59
N ALA A 190 -23.86 37.54 -2.74
CA ALA A 190 -24.89 38.54 -3.05
C ALA A 190 -24.34 39.98 -3.23
N SER A 191 -24.58 40.68 -4.34
CA SER A 191 -25.76 40.74 -5.21
C SER A 191 -25.40 40.90 -6.68
#